data_AF-A0A919PKG0-F1
#
_entry.id   AF-A0A919PKG0-F1
#
_cell.length_a   1.000
_cell.length_b   1.000
_cell.length_c   1.000
_cell.angle_alpha   90.00
_cell.angle_beta   90.00
_cell.angle_gamma   90.00
#
_symmetry.space_group_name_H-M   'P 1'
#
loop_
_entity.id
_entity.type
_entity.pdbx_description
1 polymer ?
#
loop_
_entity_poly.entity_id
_entity_poly.type
_entity_poly.pdbx_seq_one_letter_code
_entity_poly.pdbx_strand_id
1 'polypeptide(L)'
;MTRARDAVITLLCLMILVPLMVLSTALAGFDSRHWSGISLSAMQLPWLDSSPRGSDTRPSNIDEVTDTLIAMEDHGWAEIYGGQDGRIYITTRRLSPSLFPDLGDRFDGDEVGVIYSPLMPEVSLDGPGDGSGTGTWWQRTDPLGTWVTLMFGFPWQLGTALLLTAIVWTLILRRRHSRRASAPQPTAAP
;
A
#
# COMPACT_ATOMS: atom_id res chain seq x y z
N MET A 1 19.16 25.65 12.16
CA MET A 1 18.26 25.63 10.98
C MET A 1 18.50 24.46 10.03
N THR A 2 19.75 24.05 9.75
CA THR A 2 20.04 22.93 8.83
C THR A 2 19.48 21.58 9.30
N ARG A 3 19.60 21.23 10.59
CA ARG A 3 19.10 19.94 11.12
C ARG A 3 17.57 19.78 11.00
N ALA A 4 16.80 20.84 11.28
CA ALA A 4 15.35 20.80 11.16
C ALA A 4 14.91 20.64 9.70
N ARG A 5 15.54 21.38 8.78
CA ARG A 5 15.29 21.24 7.34
C ARG A 5 15.60 19.82 6.85
N ASP A 6 16.74 19.27 7.26
CA ASP A 6 17.18 17.93 6.84
C ASP A 6 16.23 16.84 7.39
N ALA A 7 15.71 17.01 8.61
CA ALA A 7 14.68 16.13 9.18
C ALA A 7 13.36 16.21 8.41
N VAL A 8 12.88 17.41 8.08
CA VAL A 8 11.66 17.62 7.28
C VAL A 8 11.80 16.97 5.90
N ILE A 9 12.93 17.17 5.21
CA ILE A 9 13.18 16.55 3.91
C ILE A 9 13.16 15.02 4.03
N THR A 10 13.81 14.46 5.05
CA THR A 10 13.83 13.00 5.28
C THR A 10 12.42 12.47 5.50
N LEU A 11 11.60 13.15 6.31
CA LEU A 11 10.22 12.79 6.57
C LEU A 11 9.38 12.80 5.28
N LEU A 12 9.50 13.86 4.48
CA LEU A 12 8.82 13.96 3.18
C LEU A 12 9.27 12.87 2.20
N CYS A 13 10.57 12.54 2.16
CA CYS A 13 11.08 11.44 1.35
C CYS A 13 10.48 10.10 1.78
N LEU A 14 10.44 9.81 3.09
CA LEU A 14 9.86 8.57 3.60
C LEU A 14 8.36 8.48 3.33
N MET A 15 7.63 9.58 3.53
CA MET A 15 6.20 9.64 3.24
C MET A 15 5.89 9.25 1.79
N ILE A 16 6.78 9.54 0.85
CA ILE A 16 6.60 9.20 -0.58
C ILE A 16 7.16 7.81 -0.91
N LEU A 17 8.36 7.49 -0.39
CA LEU A 17 9.06 6.25 -0.73
C LEU A 17 8.34 5.01 -0.21
N VAL A 18 7.77 5.05 1.00
CA VAL A 18 7.13 3.87 1.59
C VAL A 18 5.90 3.43 0.79
N PRO A 19 4.89 4.30 0.53
CA PRO A 19 3.74 3.90 -0.28
C PRO A 19 4.13 3.45 -1.70
N LEU A 20 5.10 4.11 -2.32
CA LEU A 20 5.61 3.70 -3.64
C LEU A 20 6.27 2.32 -3.61
N MET A 21 7.02 1.98 -2.55
CA MET A 21 7.59 0.63 -2.40
C MET A 21 6.49 -0.42 -2.20
N VAL A 22 5.49 -0.15 -1.36
CA VAL A 22 4.36 -1.06 -1.14
C VAL A 22 3.60 -1.33 -2.45
N LEU A 23 3.22 -0.26 -3.16
CA LEU A 23 2.49 -0.41 -4.41
C LEU A 23 3.35 -1.08 -5.51
N SER A 24 4.63 -0.74 -5.60
CA SER A 24 5.51 -1.35 -6.62
C SER A 24 5.79 -2.83 -6.35
N THR A 25 5.87 -3.24 -5.09
CA THR A 25 6.01 -4.67 -4.73
C THR A 25 4.74 -5.44 -5.03
N ALA A 26 3.55 -4.90 -4.69
CA ALA A 26 2.27 -5.50 -5.07
C ALA A 26 2.10 -5.61 -6.60
N LEU A 27 2.48 -4.57 -7.36
CA LEU A 27 2.46 -4.59 -8.83
C LEU A 27 3.41 -5.62 -9.45
N ALA A 28 4.52 -5.91 -8.76
CA ALA A 28 5.48 -6.93 -9.18
C ALA A 28 5.07 -8.36 -8.76
N GLY A 29 3.88 -8.52 -8.16
CA GLY A 29 3.37 -9.81 -7.70
C GLY A 29 3.99 -10.30 -6.39
N PHE A 30 4.62 -9.41 -5.62
CA PHE A 30 5.07 -9.73 -4.27
C PHE A 30 3.97 -9.44 -3.27
N ASP A 31 3.64 -10.42 -2.43
CA ASP A 31 2.71 -10.26 -1.32
C ASP A 31 3.27 -9.30 -0.27
N SER A 32 2.86 -8.04 -0.36
CA SER A 32 3.18 -7.05 0.66
C SER A 32 2.35 -7.38 1.89
N ARG A 33 2.97 -7.94 2.94
CA ARG A 33 2.24 -8.34 4.16
C ARG A 33 2.02 -7.16 5.09
N HIS A 34 0.77 -6.96 5.49
CA HIS A 34 0.39 -6.07 6.56
C HIS A 34 0.79 -6.68 7.93
N TRP A 35 0.88 -5.87 8.99
CA TRP A 35 1.14 -6.37 10.36
C TRP A 35 0.14 -7.41 10.85
N SER A 36 -1.08 -7.41 10.31
CA SER A 36 -2.13 -8.39 10.60
C SER A 36 -1.96 -9.71 9.82
N GLY A 37 -0.91 -9.86 9.03
CA GLY A 37 -0.66 -11.06 8.22
C GLY A 37 -1.30 -11.01 6.83
N ILE A 38 -2.42 -10.29 6.67
CA ILE A 38 -3.11 -10.13 5.38
C ILE A 38 -2.20 -9.42 4.36
N SER A 39 -2.14 -9.95 3.14
CA SER A 39 -1.33 -9.37 2.07
C SER A 39 -2.12 -8.37 1.23
N LEU A 40 -1.45 -7.30 0.82
CA LEU A 40 -1.78 -6.55 -0.38
C LEU A 40 -1.11 -7.27 -1.55
N SER A 41 -1.88 -8.09 -2.26
CA SER A 41 -1.37 -9.04 -3.25
C SER A 41 -1.22 -8.45 -4.64
N ALA A 42 -2.03 -7.46 -4.98
CA ALA A 42 -1.96 -6.83 -6.30
C ALA A 42 -2.52 -5.40 -6.28
N MET A 43 -2.20 -4.68 -7.35
CA MET A 43 -2.83 -3.41 -7.67
C MET A 43 -3.39 -3.45 -9.09
N GLN A 44 -4.71 -3.34 -9.20
CA GLN A 44 -5.39 -3.40 -10.48
C GLN A 44 -5.60 -1.98 -11.02
N LEU A 45 -5.19 -1.77 -12.26
CA LEU A 45 -5.44 -0.54 -13.01
C LEU A 45 -6.10 -0.91 -14.35
N PRO A 46 -6.89 0.00 -14.96
CA PRO A 46 -7.61 -0.29 -16.21
C PRO A 46 -6.71 -0.75 -17.37
N TRP A 47 -5.44 -0.36 -17.34
CA TRP A 47 -4.44 -0.70 -18.35
C TRP A 47 -3.38 -1.69 -17.86
N LEU A 48 -3.47 -2.13 -16.60
CA LEU A 48 -2.49 -3.02 -15.98
C LEU A 48 -3.22 -3.99 -15.05
N ASP A 49 -3.41 -5.20 -15.55
CA ASP A 49 -3.91 -6.31 -14.76
C ASP A 49 -2.73 -7.03 -14.09
N SER A 50 -2.52 -6.73 -12.81
CA SER A 50 -1.59 -7.47 -11.96
C SER A 50 -2.33 -8.45 -11.04
N SER A 51 -3.64 -8.61 -11.22
CA SER A 51 -4.44 -9.43 -10.32
C SER A 51 -4.07 -10.91 -10.43
N PRO A 52 -4.10 -11.66 -9.31
CA PRO A 52 -3.96 -13.10 -9.32
C PRO A 52 -5.03 -13.73 -10.22
N ARG A 53 -4.69 -14.82 -10.90
CA ARG A 53 -5.65 -15.50 -11.75
C ARG A 53 -6.76 -16.10 -10.91
N GLY A 54 -7.99 -15.79 -11.29
CA GLY A 54 -9.18 -16.45 -10.75
C GLY A 54 -9.15 -17.96 -11.00
N SER A 55 -9.80 -18.68 -10.10
CA SER A 55 -10.08 -20.10 -10.23
C SER A 55 -11.53 -20.32 -10.62
N ASP A 56 -11.77 -21.31 -11.48
CA ASP A 56 -13.13 -21.80 -11.78
C ASP A 56 -13.72 -22.60 -10.61
N THR A 57 -12.90 -22.97 -9.62
CA THR A 57 -13.35 -23.64 -8.40
C THR A 57 -13.73 -22.62 -7.34
N ARG A 58 -14.98 -22.65 -6.90
CA ARG A 58 -15.45 -21.84 -5.77
C ARG A 58 -14.81 -22.32 -4.46
N PRO A 59 -14.04 -21.48 -3.74
CA PRO A 59 -13.52 -21.83 -2.42
C PRO A 59 -14.67 -22.09 -1.43
N SER A 60 -14.50 -23.06 -0.53
CA SER A 60 -15.55 -23.46 0.43
C SER A 60 -15.89 -22.38 1.47
N ASN A 61 -14.96 -21.49 1.72
CA ASN A 61 -14.99 -20.39 2.69
C ASN A 61 -15.44 -19.05 2.07
N ILE A 62 -15.73 -18.98 0.77
CA ILE A 62 -16.08 -17.72 0.10
C ILE A 62 -17.35 -17.07 0.68
N ASP A 63 -18.29 -17.88 1.14
CA ASP A 63 -19.55 -17.40 1.73
C ASP A 63 -19.32 -16.73 3.08
N GLU A 64 -18.45 -17.33 3.91
CA GLU A 64 -18.07 -16.77 5.21
C GLU A 64 -17.29 -15.45 5.06
N VAL A 65 -16.38 -15.37 4.09
CA VAL A 65 -15.68 -14.13 3.75
C VAL A 65 -16.67 -13.07 3.26
N THR A 66 -17.61 -13.44 2.40
CA THR A 66 -18.63 -12.53 1.89
C THR A 66 -19.54 -12.01 3.00
N ASP A 67 -20.04 -12.88 3.87
CA ASP A 67 -20.88 -12.50 5.02
C ASP A 67 -20.14 -11.57 5.99
N THR A 68 -18.85 -11.86 6.23
CA THR A 68 -18.01 -11.01 7.07
C THR A 68 -17.81 -9.63 6.44
N LEU A 69 -17.54 -9.56 5.13
CA LEU A 69 -17.40 -8.29 4.42
C LEU A 69 -18.70 -7.48 4.33
N ILE A 70 -19.85 -8.14 4.30
CA ILE A 70 -21.17 -7.49 4.40
C ILE A 70 -21.38 -6.92 5.81
N ALA A 71 -20.93 -7.64 6.84
CA ALA A 71 -21.00 -7.18 8.23
C ALA A 71 -19.99 -6.06 8.53
N MET A 72 -18.87 -6.00 7.81
CA MET A 72 -17.97 -4.85 7.81
C MET A 72 -18.68 -3.69 7.10
N GLU A 73 -18.92 -2.59 7.82
CA GLU A 73 -19.57 -1.38 7.29
C GLU A 73 -18.69 -0.61 6.27
N ASP A 74 -17.74 -1.30 5.62
CA ASP A 74 -16.78 -0.76 4.66
C ASP A 74 -17.29 -0.98 3.23
N HIS A 75 -17.99 0.01 2.68
CA HIS A 75 -18.54 -0.02 1.31
C HIS A 75 -17.50 0.16 0.17
N GLY A 76 -16.21 -0.09 0.46
CA GLY A 76 -15.10 0.13 -0.47
C GLY A 76 -14.81 -1.00 -1.45
N TRP A 77 -15.32 -2.22 -1.20
CA TRP A 77 -15.04 -3.41 -2.01
C TRP A 77 -15.93 -3.51 -3.26
N ALA A 78 -15.48 -4.29 -4.24
CA ALA A 78 -16.11 -4.38 -5.57
C ALA A 78 -16.23 -5.81 -6.11
N GLU A 79 -15.31 -6.71 -5.74
CA GLU A 79 -15.29 -8.09 -6.25
C GLU A 79 -14.64 -9.02 -5.23
N ILE A 80 -15.15 -10.25 -5.15
CA ILE A 80 -14.61 -11.34 -4.34
C ILE A 80 -14.51 -12.58 -5.23
N TYR A 81 -13.35 -13.20 -5.30
CA TYR A 81 -13.16 -14.42 -6.07
C TYR A 81 -12.08 -15.33 -5.47
N GLY A 82 -12.13 -16.62 -5.80
CA GLY A 82 -11.09 -17.57 -5.43
C GLY A 82 -9.91 -17.52 -6.38
N GLY A 83 -8.69 -17.51 -5.86
CA GLY A 83 -7.47 -17.65 -6.63
C GLY A 83 -7.10 -19.09 -6.92
N GLN A 84 -6.24 -19.29 -7.92
CA GLN A 84 -5.66 -20.62 -8.23
C GLN A 84 -4.78 -21.19 -7.11
N ASP A 85 -4.29 -20.33 -6.22
CA ASP A 85 -3.54 -20.67 -5.01
C ASP A 85 -4.44 -21.07 -3.84
N GLY A 86 -5.76 -21.10 -4.03
CA GLY A 86 -6.74 -21.46 -3.01
C GLY A 86 -7.11 -20.32 -2.06
N ARG A 87 -6.56 -19.12 -2.26
CA ARG A 87 -6.87 -17.93 -1.44
C ARG A 87 -8.13 -17.24 -1.94
N ILE A 88 -8.78 -16.47 -1.07
CA ILE A 88 -9.86 -15.58 -1.47
C ILE A 88 -9.30 -14.17 -1.67
N TYR A 89 -9.54 -13.60 -2.84
CA TYR A 89 -9.12 -12.26 -3.18
C TYR A 89 -10.28 -11.27 -3.06
N ILE A 90 -10.03 -10.17 -2.36
CA ILE A 90 -10.98 -9.09 -2.14
C ILE A 90 -10.47 -7.84 -2.86
N THR A 91 -11.19 -7.41 -3.88
CA THR A 91 -10.87 -6.18 -4.61
C THR A 91 -11.52 -4.98 -3.93
N THR A 92 -10.71 -3.99 -3.55
CA THR A 92 -11.15 -2.76 -2.88
C THR A 92 -10.61 -1.49 -3.53
N ARG A 93 -11.41 -0.43 -3.49
CA ARG A 93 -11.06 0.90 -4.02
C ARG A 93 -10.29 1.76 -3.03
N ARG A 94 -10.34 1.42 -1.75
CA ARG A 94 -9.68 2.16 -0.65
C ARG A 94 -9.03 1.19 0.32
N LEU A 95 -7.92 1.61 0.91
CA LEU A 95 -7.26 0.86 1.98
C LEU A 95 -7.48 1.60 3.30
N SER A 96 -8.46 1.15 4.09
CA SER A 96 -8.69 1.72 5.41
C SER A 96 -7.71 1.14 6.45
N PRO A 97 -7.35 1.89 7.51
CA PRO A 97 -6.48 1.36 8.55
C PRO A 97 -7.04 0.14 9.30
N SER A 98 -8.36 -0.06 9.29
CA SER A 98 -9.03 -1.19 9.93
C SER A 98 -9.24 -2.39 9.00
N LEU A 99 -9.28 -2.21 7.67
CA LEU A 99 -9.51 -3.30 6.71
C LEU A 99 -8.60 -4.51 6.95
N PHE A 100 -7.30 -4.29 7.03
CA PHE A 100 -6.35 -5.40 7.18
C PHE A 100 -6.40 -6.05 8.57
N PRO A 101 -6.47 -5.29 9.69
CA PRO A 101 -6.75 -5.88 11.01
C PRO A 101 -8.05 -6.66 11.08
N ASP A 102 -9.17 -6.11 10.61
CA ASP A 102 -10.49 -6.74 10.67
C ASP A 102 -10.51 -8.07 9.90
N LEU A 103 -9.84 -8.09 8.74
CA LEU A 103 -9.63 -9.32 7.97
C LEU A 103 -8.69 -10.30 8.67
N GLY A 104 -7.59 -9.83 9.25
CA GLY A 104 -6.59 -10.68 9.91
C GLY A 104 -7.05 -11.27 11.25
N ASP A 105 -7.96 -10.59 11.95
CA ASP A 105 -8.56 -11.09 13.19
C ASP A 105 -9.57 -12.21 12.92
N ARG A 106 -10.17 -12.22 11.72
CA ARG A 106 -11.24 -13.15 11.32
C ARG A 106 -10.74 -14.30 10.45
N PHE A 107 -9.80 -14.00 9.58
CA PHE A 107 -9.21 -14.89 8.59
C PHE A 107 -7.70 -14.88 8.76
N ASP A 108 -7.06 -16.03 8.61
CA ASP A 108 -5.60 -16.08 8.69
C ASP A 108 -4.97 -15.33 7.50
N GLY A 109 -3.73 -14.87 7.65
CA GLY A 109 -3.01 -14.08 6.65
C GLY A 109 -2.84 -14.78 5.30
N ASP A 110 -2.90 -16.10 5.29
CA ASP A 110 -2.76 -16.93 4.09
C ASP A 110 -4.09 -17.25 3.42
N GLU A 111 -5.24 -17.03 4.08
CA GLU A 111 -6.56 -17.36 3.55
C GLU A 111 -7.10 -16.28 2.60
N VAL A 112 -6.81 -15.02 2.92
CA VAL A 112 -7.35 -13.84 2.23
C VAL A 112 -6.24 -12.94 1.72
N GLY A 113 -6.40 -12.42 0.50
CA GLY A 113 -5.55 -11.40 -0.10
C GLY A 113 -6.36 -10.18 -0.52
N VAL A 114 -5.80 -8.99 -0.35
CA VAL A 114 -6.42 -7.72 -0.77
C VAL A 114 -5.83 -7.26 -2.09
N ILE A 115 -6.69 -6.83 -3.00
CA ILE A 115 -6.32 -6.22 -4.28
C ILE A 115 -6.78 -4.77 -4.26
N TYR A 116 -5.84 -3.84 -4.49
CA TYR A 116 -6.16 -2.42 -4.54
C TYR A 116 -6.49 -1.98 -5.98
N SER A 117 -7.72 -1.50 -6.20
CA SER A 117 -8.23 -1.09 -7.51
C SER A 117 -8.90 0.30 -7.45
N PRO A 118 -8.13 1.41 -7.41
CA PRO A 118 -8.68 2.75 -7.15
C PRO A 118 -9.54 3.33 -8.28
N LEU A 119 -9.46 2.73 -9.47
CA LEU A 119 -10.17 3.19 -10.67
C LEU A 119 -11.33 2.26 -11.04
N MET A 120 -11.64 1.27 -10.22
CA MET A 120 -12.76 0.37 -10.48
C MET A 120 -14.09 1.13 -10.41
N PRO A 121 -14.97 0.97 -11.40
CA PRO A 121 -16.30 1.58 -11.37
C PRO A 121 -17.13 0.98 -10.24
N GLU A 122 -18.15 1.72 -9.81
CA GLU A 122 -19.09 1.25 -8.82
C GLU A 122 -20.01 0.19 -9.44
N VAL A 123 -20.03 -1.01 -8.85
CA VAL A 123 -20.97 -2.05 -9.26
C VAL A 123 -22.29 -1.76 -8.55
N SER A 124 -23.21 -1.11 -9.27
CA SER A 124 -24.60 -0.96 -8.82
C SER A 124 -25.28 -2.31 -8.86
N LEU A 125 -25.79 -2.78 -7.71
CA LEU A 125 -26.59 -3.99 -7.62
C LEU A 125 -27.95 -3.85 -8.33
N ASP A 126 -28.40 -2.61 -8.60
CA ASP A 126 -29.72 -2.32 -9.18
C ASP A 126 -29.69 -2.01 -10.70
N GLY A 127 -28.62 -2.39 -11.42
CA GLY A 127 -28.47 -2.13 -12.85
C GLY A 127 -28.02 -0.69 -13.17
N PRO A 128 -27.96 -0.29 -14.46
CA PRO A 128 -27.55 1.05 -14.87
C PRO A 128 -28.68 2.06 -14.61
N GLY A 129 -28.99 2.23 -13.33
CA GLY A 129 -29.75 3.33 -12.77
C GLY A 129 -28.81 4.16 -11.92
N ASP A 130 -29.12 5.44 -11.88
CA ASP A 130 -28.68 6.57 -11.07
C ASP A 130 -28.68 6.35 -9.54
N GLY A 131 -28.29 5.14 -9.11
CA GLY A 131 -27.96 4.80 -7.74
C GLY A 131 -27.04 5.87 -7.18
N SER A 132 -27.52 6.49 -6.12
CA SER A 132 -26.96 7.66 -5.47
C SER A 132 -25.63 7.32 -4.77
N GLY A 133 -24.60 7.01 -5.56
CA GLY A 133 -23.20 7.10 -5.18
C GLY A 133 -22.86 8.57 -4.92
N THR A 134 -23.38 9.12 -3.82
CA THR A 134 -23.34 10.55 -3.47
C THR A 134 -21.92 11.06 -3.12
N GLY A 135 -20.92 10.19 -3.21
CA GLY A 135 -19.52 10.53 -3.00
C GLY A 135 -18.78 10.84 -4.29
N THR A 136 -17.96 11.90 -4.28
CA THR A 136 -16.96 12.13 -5.32
C THR A 136 -15.98 10.95 -5.40
N TRP A 137 -15.32 10.75 -6.55
CA TRP A 137 -14.25 9.75 -6.69
C TRP A 137 -13.18 9.87 -5.58
N TRP A 138 -12.90 11.09 -5.13
CA TRP A 138 -11.99 11.37 -4.01
C TRP A 138 -12.47 10.80 -2.67
N GLN A 139 -13.76 10.93 -2.35
CA GLN A 139 -14.32 10.36 -1.12
C GLN A 139 -14.35 8.83 -1.18
N ARG A 140 -14.57 8.25 -2.36
CA ARG A 140 -14.63 6.80 -2.56
C ARG A 140 -13.28 6.11 -2.41
N THR A 141 -12.22 6.73 -2.92
CA THR A 141 -10.85 6.17 -2.87
C THR A 141 -10.16 6.41 -1.54
N ASP A 142 -10.70 7.30 -0.70
CA ASP A 142 -10.11 7.76 0.57
C ASP A 142 -8.57 7.81 0.49
N PRO A 143 -8.01 8.76 -0.29
CA PRO A 143 -6.58 8.77 -0.56
C PRO A 143 -5.77 9.04 0.71
N LEU A 144 -6.32 9.75 1.69
CA LEU A 144 -5.64 9.98 2.96
C LEU A 144 -5.60 8.71 3.80
N GLY A 145 -6.73 8.02 3.98
CA GLY A 145 -6.76 6.73 4.68
C GLY A 145 -5.86 5.71 3.98
N THR A 146 -5.98 5.59 2.67
CA THR A 146 -5.12 4.71 1.85
C THR A 146 -3.64 5.03 2.03
N TRP A 147 -3.27 6.31 2.00
CA TRP A 147 -1.88 6.73 2.18
C TRP A 147 -1.34 6.38 3.56
N VAL A 148 -2.13 6.62 4.61
CA VAL A 148 -1.77 6.27 6.00
C VAL A 148 -1.59 4.77 6.14
N THR A 149 -2.51 3.97 5.59
CA THR A 149 -2.44 2.50 5.59
C THR A 149 -1.19 1.99 4.87
N LEU A 150 -0.87 2.53 3.69
CA LEU A 150 0.34 2.16 2.96
C LEU A 150 1.62 2.54 3.71
N MET A 151 1.61 3.67 4.42
CA MET A 151 2.80 4.19 5.12
C MET A 151 3.13 3.40 6.38
N PHE A 152 2.12 2.97 7.13
CA PHE A 152 2.32 2.34 8.44
C PHE A 152 1.96 0.86 8.51
N GLY A 153 1.15 0.37 7.58
CA GLY A 153 0.64 -0.99 7.60
C GLY A 153 1.65 -2.06 7.20
N PHE A 154 2.72 -1.69 6.48
CA PHE A 154 3.61 -2.64 5.80
C PHE A 154 5.05 -2.58 6.34
N PRO A 155 5.40 -3.40 7.36
CA PRO A 155 6.66 -3.33 8.09
C PRO A 155 7.91 -3.37 7.23
N TRP A 156 7.95 -4.30 6.28
CA TRP A 156 9.14 -4.63 5.53
C TRP A 156 9.55 -3.48 4.59
N GLN A 157 8.56 -2.91 3.91
CA GLN A 157 8.73 -1.77 3.02
C GLN A 157 9.12 -0.51 3.82
N LEU A 158 8.50 -0.29 4.98
CA LEU A 158 8.88 0.78 5.89
C LEU A 158 10.34 0.64 6.35
N GLY A 159 10.73 -0.55 6.82
CA GLY A 159 12.10 -0.85 7.24
C GLY A 159 13.11 -0.67 6.10
N THR A 160 12.76 -1.11 4.89
CA THR A 160 13.62 -0.96 3.70
C THR A 160 13.80 0.51 3.32
N ALA A 161 12.73 1.30 3.30
CA ALA A 161 12.81 2.73 2.99
C ALA A 161 13.66 3.49 4.03
N LEU A 162 13.52 3.16 5.32
CA LEU A 162 14.34 3.70 6.39
C LEU A 162 15.83 3.35 6.21
N LEU A 163 16.13 2.09 5.88
CA LEU A 163 17.49 1.63 5.62
C LEU A 163 18.13 2.35 4.43
N LEU A 164 17.43 2.43 3.31
CA LEU A 164 17.91 3.14 2.11
C LEU A 164 18.17 4.62 2.42
N THR A 165 17.26 5.26 3.16
CA THR A 165 17.41 6.65 3.58
C THR A 165 18.64 6.84 4.46
N ALA A 166 18.88 5.93 5.42
CA ALA A 166 20.07 5.94 6.26
C ALA A 166 21.36 5.78 5.43
N ILE A 167 21.38 4.82 4.49
CA ILE A 167 22.53 4.60 3.60
C ILE A 167 22.85 5.87 2.80
N VAL A 168 21.84 6.48 2.16
CA VAL A 168 22.03 7.73 1.39
C VAL A 168 22.62 8.83 2.28
N TRP A 169 22.11 8.98 3.51
CA TRP A 169 22.65 9.95 4.46
C TRP A 169 24.10 9.68 4.83
N THR A 170 24.46 8.44 5.14
CA THR A 170 25.87 8.09 5.44
C THR A 170 26.80 8.40 4.28
N LEU A 171 26.37 8.15 3.03
CA LEU A 171 27.14 8.47 1.83
C LEU A 171 27.30 9.98 1.63
N ILE A 172 26.25 10.77 1.86
CA ILE A 172 26.31 12.24 1.79
C ILE A 172 27.30 12.79 2.82
N LEU A 173 27.22 12.31 4.06
CA LEU A 173 28.13 12.72 5.13
C LEU A 173 29.58 12.35 4.80
N ARG A 174 29.82 11.13 4.32
CA ARG A 174 31.15 10.68 3.89
C ARG A 174 31.73 11.57 2.78
N ARG A 175 30.93 11.89 1.75
CA ARG A 175 31.34 12.80 0.66
C ARG A 175 31.65 14.21 1.17
N ARG A 176 30.87 14.74 2.11
CA ARG A 176 31.13 16.05 2.73
C ARG A 176 32.44 16.06 3.52
N HIS A 177 32.73 14.98 4.25
CA HIS A 177 34.00 14.84 4.96
C HIS A 177 35.20 14.78 4.00
N SER A 178 35.14 13.98 2.93
CA SER A 178 36.23 13.91 1.94
C SER A 178 36.50 15.26 1.27
N ARG A 179 35.45 16.03 0.90
CA ARG A 179 35.63 17.37 0.31
C ARG A 179 36.28 18.37 1.24
N ARG A 180 36.02 18.30 2.55
CA ARG A 180 36.66 19.15 3.55
C ARG A 180 38.14 18.79 3.74
N ALA A 181 38.48 17.51 3.70
CA ALA A 181 39.85 17.03 3.81
C ALA A 181 40.72 17.42 2.60
N SER A 182 40.12 17.54 1.41
CA SER A 182 40.81 17.95 0.18
C SER A 182 40.80 19.46 -0.07
N ALA A 183 40.26 20.28 0.83
CA ALA A 183 40.25 21.73 0.65
C ALA A 183 41.67 22.29 0.84
N PRO A 184 42.23 23.03 -0.14
CA PRO A 184 43.57 23.58 -0.03
C PRO A 184 43.67 24.51 1.18
N GLN A 185 44.76 24.35 1.94
CA GLN A 185 45.03 25.17 3.13
C GLN A 185 45.17 26.63 2.69
N PRO A 186 44.44 27.58 3.31
CA PRO A 186 44.54 28.98 2.92
C PRO A 186 45.99 29.43 3.10
N THR A 187 46.65 29.78 1.99
CA THR A 187 47.99 30.37 1.99
C THR A 187 47.96 31.60 2.87
N ALA A 188 48.73 31.57 3.96
CA ALA A 188 48.95 32.72 4.81
C ALA A 188 49.47 33.86 3.92
N ALA A 189 48.68 34.93 3.79
CA ALA A 189 49.13 36.13 3.12
C ALA A 189 50.24 36.77 3.97
N PRO A 190 51.34 37.22 3.34
CA PRO A 190 52.49 37.82 4.02
C PRO A 190 52.17 39.17 4.67
#